data_AF-A0A1V6J885-F1
#
_entry.id   AF-A0A1V6J885-F1
#
_cell.length_a   1.000
_cell.length_b   1.000
_cell.length_c   1.000
_cell.angle_alpha   90.00
_cell.angle_beta   90.00
_cell.angle_gamma   90.00
#
_symmetry.space_group_name_H-M   'P 1'
#
loop_
_entity.id
_entity.type
_entity.pdbx_description
1 polymer ?
#
loop_
_entity_poly.entity_id
_entity_poly.type
_entity_poly.pdbx_seq_one_letter_code
_entity_poly.pdbx_strand_id
1 'polypeptide(L)'
;MKKISLSLFFILTVFFIHAQSEMLHQICLKQNKANDFFDLLSKTTGQSEGNAILFIVPPSNCPRCDALIHTFNLSLAQNVIDVNRYAIFITDKIAAAKEYLTENKVWDIDNKNSYFFMSQEKFHEYFNSSTAEIIQVPFIAGVNFSKKTITYSASILGSSLDEKMVVDIKDSFTKNIELICDKNNKYDSDYEVESKIISGIEPPLFKSAKSPQLYHRHLIDTADDRFTLSELYNINIHDSIIFGNDHMTNSVVEFRLSDNKALKFKKIGPSDFERTYFFANNIPQQLKEYLLNLSITRVMYFSPFLHNSYLYIPASLPYLSFIDSTLTYFNMACLVIKTFPEGKFISIEVIGRRDSLTELSGRSDVGVSHLRCRISNHNTYILPAERNAYYSKGGYIPDSIGCDIDPKCDEFYNFTPLFMEMSLDGKPLRFIGNLDPLFRRIKCGYSRCEQIYKTYKDGYLITDGYSGRIHIYDNYDNKIQEITLFTPDIPYKNIPDFNSSSKKYSKWLAQVLPYRISDMYSDGKDIYCTILSSHRVYLCQYDLNKDKFIKISCIEQPEGNYSEAILYEVLPNKFYCLTYNKKSMNFEIFSF
;
A
#
# COMPACT_ATOMS: atom_id res chain seq x y z
N MET A 1 22.52 0.47 48.53
CA MET A 1 22.71 1.36 47.35
C MET A 1 22.60 0.66 45.98
N LYS A 2 22.92 -0.63 45.80
CA LYS A 2 22.78 -1.32 44.48
C LYS A 2 21.34 -1.62 44.01
N LYS A 3 20.33 -1.72 44.90
CA LYS A 3 18.93 -2.00 44.51
C LYS A 3 18.14 -0.78 44.01
N ILE A 4 18.53 0.43 44.42
CA ILE A 4 17.88 1.68 43.97
C ILE A 4 18.33 2.03 42.55
N SER A 5 19.59 1.74 42.19
CA SER A 5 20.11 1.92 40.82
C SER A 5 19.45 1.01 39.80
N LEU A 6 19.17 -0.26 40.13
CA LEU A 6 18.50 -1.18 39.19
C LEU A 6 17.04 -0.80 38.93
N SER A 7 16.35 -0.30 39.95
CA SER A 7 14.95 0.12 39.86
C SER A 7 14.81 1.42 39.06
N LEU A 8 15.76 2.36 39.22
CA LEU A 8 15.82 3.57 38.39
C LEU A 8 16.16 3.24 36.93
N PHE A 9 17.05 2.27 36.69
CA PHE A 9 17.37 1.79 35.34
C PHE A 9 16.15 1.14 34.70
N PHE A 10 15.43 0.27 35.41
CA PHE A 10 14.22 -0.37 34.89
C PHE A 10 13.09 0.63 34.60
N ILE A 11 12.89 1.64 35.46
CA ILE A 11 11.89 2.68 35.23
C ILE A 11 12.30 3.55 34.04
N LEU A 12 13.58 3.92 33.89
CA LEU A 12 14.07 4.67 32.73
C LEU A 12 13.99 3.85 31.43
N THR A 13 14.26 2.54 31.46
CA THR A 13 14.13 1.67 30.28
C THR A 13 12.67 1.46 29.90
N VAL A 14 11.76 1.29 30.88
CA VAL A 14 10.31 1.16 30.60
C VAL A 14 9.73 2.47 30.07
N PHE A 15 10.17 3.64 30.56
CA PHE A 15 9.79 4.94 29.97
C PHE A 15 10.40 5.16 28.58
N PHE A 16 11.65 4.72 28.33
CA PHE A 16 12.24 4.76 26.99
C PHE A 16 11.56 3.81 26.00
N ILE A 17 11.09 2.64 26.46
CA ILE A 17 10.39 1.65 25.63
C ILE A 17 8.95 2.10 25.34
N HIS A 18 8.23 2.65 26.33
CA HIS A 18 6.91 3.26 26.09
C HIS A 18 6.99 4.49 25.17
N ALA A 19 8.08 5.27 25.25
CA ALA A 19 8.30 6.38 24.32
C ALA A 19 8.62 5.90 22.89
N GLN A 20 9.08 4.66 22.69
CA GLN A 20 9.43 4.11 21.37
C GLN A 20 8.25 3.45 20.65
N SER A 21 7.23 2.96 21.35
CA SER A 21 6.02 2.40 20.71
C SER A 21 5.16 3.47 20.03
N GLU A 22 5.22 4.73 20.50
CA GLU A 22 4.56 5.88 19.88
C GLU A 22 5.29 6.44 18.64
N MET A 23 6.47 5.91 18.26
CA MET A 23 7.35 6.52 17.24
C MET A 23 7.10 6.11 15.79
N LEU A 24 6.19 5.17 15.49
CA LEU A 24 6.01 4.69 14.11
C LEU A 24 5.20 5.65 13.25
N HIS A 25 4.24 6.36 13.81
CA HIS A 25 3.49 7.40 13.10
C HIS A 25 3.59 8.70 13.88
N GLN A 26 4.74 9.37 13.75
CA GLN A 26 4.94 10.74 14.22
C GLN A 26 5.16 11.69 13.04
N ILE A 27 4.53 12.85 13.15
CA ILE A 27 4.76 13.99 12.26
C ILE A 27 5.25 15.13 13.14
N CYS A 28 6.38 15.71 12.75
CA CYS A 28 6.95 16.84 13.46
C CYS A 28 7.33 17.96 12.48
N LEU A 29 7.04 19.21 12.86
CA LEU A 29 7.40 20.38 12.07
C LEU A 29 8.91 20.64 12.16
N LYS A 30 9.56 20.88 11.03
CA LYS A 30 10.97 21.29 11.01
C LYS A 30 11.09 22.72 11.51
N GLN A 31 11.97 22.94 12.49
CA GLN A 31 12.16 24.25 13.13
C GLN A 31 12.44 25.37 12.12
N ASN A 32 13.33 25.14 11.15
CA ASN A 32 13.69 26.12 10.12
C ASN A 32 12.58 26.39 9.09
N LYS A 33 11.47 25.64 9.15
CA LYS A 33 10.32 25.75 8.25
C LYS A 33 9.02 26.11 8.95
N ALA A 34 9.07 26.34 10.27
CA ALA A 34 7.89 26.70 11.04
C ALA A 34 7.27 28.03 10.57
N ASN A 35 8.08 29.06 10.36
CA ASN A 35 7.60 30.35 9.83
C ASN A 35 6.89 30.18 8.48
N ASP A 36 7.57 29.57 7.51
CA ASP A 36 7.04 29.33 6.16
C ASP A 36 5.70 28.55 6.21
N PHE A 37 5.61 27.53 7.07
CA PHE A 37 4.41 26.71 7.22
C PHE A 37 3.24 27.51 7.81
N PHE A 38 3.46 28.25 8.90
CA PHE A 38 2.41 29.04 9.54
C PHE A 38 1.98 30.24 8.70
N ASP A 39 2.88 30.83 7.90
CA ASP A 39 2.53 31.88 6.97
C ASP A 39 1.65 31.33 5.83
N LEU A 40 1.97 30.14 5.30
CA LEU A 40 1.11 29.41 4.35
C LEU A 40 -0.25 29.09 4.96
N LEU A 41 -0.27 28.55 6.17
CA LEU A 41 -1.50 28.18 6.87
C LEU A 41 -2.38 29.41 7.08
N SER A 42 -1.81 30.51 7.58
CA SER A 42 -2.54 31.76 7.84
C SER A 42 -3.13 32.37 6.56
N LYS A 43 -2.37 32.36 5.46
CA LYS A 43 -2.86 32.82 4.16
C LYS A 43 -4.06 32.00 3.65
N THR A 44 -4.09 30.72 4.00
CA THR A 44 -5.06 29.77 3.45
C THR A 44 -6.33 29.71 4.30
N THR A 45 -6.19 29.75 5.62
CA THR A 45 -7.31 29.66 6.57
C THR A 45 -7.86 31.03 6.98
N GLY A 46 -7.07 32.10 6.82
CA GLY A 46 -7.39 33.44 7.32
C GLY A 46 -7.13 33.62 8.82
N GLN A 47 -6.67 32.59 9.53
CA GLN A 47 -6.33 32.68 10.95
C GLN A 47 -4.84 33.00 11.13
N SER A 48 -4.53 34.04 11.90
CA SER A 48 -3.14 34.45 12.20
C SER A 48 -2.74 34.30 13.66
N GLU A 49 -3.69 33.98 14.55
CA GLU A 49 -3.47 33.91 15.99
C GLU A 49 -4.33 32.82 16.66
N GLY A 50 -3.97 32.47 17.89
CA GLY A 50 -4.72 31.49 18.69
C GLY A 50 -4.40 30.03 18.34
N ASN A 51 -5.25 29.13 18.82
CA ASN A 51 -5.11 27.68 18.65
C ASN A 51 -6.01 27.16 17.53
N ALA A 52 -5.61 26.05 16.92
CA ALA A 52 -6.43 25.28 16.00
C ALA A 52 -6.09 23.79 16.04
N ILE A 53 -6.97 22.98 15.47
CA ILE A 53 -6.74 21.57 15.19
C ILE A 53 -6.58 21.39 13.68
N LEU A 54 -5.57 20.63 13.27
CA LEU A 54 -5.32 20.24 11.90
C LEU A 54 -5.57 18.73 11.74
N PHE A 55 -6.36 18.36 10.75
CA PHE A 55 -6.41 17.00 10.23
C PHE A 55 -5.47 16.90 9.03
N ILE A 56 -4.44 16.08 9.10
CA ILE A 56 -3.50 15.84 8.00
C ILE A 56 -3.88 14.52 7.35
N VAL A 57 -4.32 14.56 6.10
CA VAL A 57 -5.09 13.47 5.48
C VAL A 57 -4.47 13.10 4.13
N PRO A 58 -3.87 11.92 3.99
CA PRO A 58 -3.52 11.34 2.69
C PRO A 58 -4.73 10.59 2.09
N PRO A 59 -5.51 11.18 1.16
CA PRO A 59 -6.82 10.63 0.81
C PRO A 59 -6.72 9.24 0.16
N SER A 60 -7.55 8.31 0.64
CA SER A 60 -7.68 6.93 0.18
C SER A 60 -6.48 6.00 0.48
N ASN A 61 -5.42 6.49 1.13
CA ASN A 61 -4.32 5.61 1.56
C ASN A 61 -4.77 4.64 2.67
N CYS A 62 -5.65 5.11 3.55
CA CYS A 62 -6.41 4.27 4.49
C CYS A 62 -7.88 4.70 4.46
N PRO A 63 -8.71 4.21 3.51
CA PRO A 63 -10.09 4.66 3.35
C PRO A 63 -10.95 4.49 4.62
N ARG A 64 -10.57 3.55 5.50
CA ARG A 64 -11.23 3.34 6.80
C ARG A 64 -10.85 4.42 7.81
N CYS A 65 -9.57 4.78 7.88
CA CYS A 65 -9.09 5.86 8.73
C CYS A 65 -9.70 7.20 8.27
N ASP A 66 -9.83 7.39 6.95
CA ASP A 66 -10.47 8.57 6.38
C ASP A 66 -11.93 8.72 6.82
N ALA A 67 -12.66 7.60 6.94
CA ALA A 67 -14.05 7.61 7.40
C ALA A 67 -14.19 8.12 8.85
N LEU A 68 -13.15 8.01 9.68
CA LEU A 68 -13.18 8.48 11.06
C LEU A 68 -13.00 9.99 11.18
N ILE A 69 -12.44 10.66 10.17
CA ILE A 69 -12.14 12.10 10.22
C ILE A 69 -13.40 12.92 10.49
N HIS A 70 -14.49 12.62 9.76
CA HIS A 70 -15.76 13.32 9.93
C HIS A 70 -16.30 13.15 11.35
N THR A 71 -16.31 11.91 11.85
CA THR A 71 -16.76 11.59 13.21
C THR A 71 -15.90 12.29 14.27
N PHE A 72 -14.58 12.30 14.11
CA PHE A 72 -13.67 12.98 15.02
C PHE A 72 -13.92 14.49 15.03
N ASN A 73 -14.09 15.10 13.85
CA ASN A 73 -14.39 16.51 13.72
C ASN A 73 -15.69 16.90 14.43
N LEU A 74 -16.77 16.10 14.24
CA LEU A 74 -18.05 16.32 14.92
C LEU A 74 -17.93 16.15 16.43
N SER A 75 -17.29 15.09 16.90
CA SER A 75 -17.14 14.82 18.33
C SER A 75 -16.26 15.86 19.04
N LEU A 76 -15.19 16.36 18.41
CA LEU A 76 -14.37 17.44 18.97
C LEU A 76 -15.16 18.75 19.06
N ALA A 77 -16.05 19.02 18.11
CA ALA A 77 -16.96 20.16 18.17
C ALA A 77 -17.97 20.05 19.33
N GLN A 78 -18.53 18.86 19.56
CA GLN A 78 -19.48 18.60 20.65
C GLN A 78 -18.84 18.66 22.04
N ASN A 79 -17.59 18.23 22.17
CA ASN A 79 -16.83 18.27 23.43
C ASN A 79 -16.29 19.66 23.79
N VAL A 80 -16.81 20.72 23.16
CA VAL A 80 -16.53 22.13 23.44
C VAL A 80 -15.03 22.43 23.37
N ILE A 81 -14.32 21.88 22.39
CA ILE A 81 -13.05 22.46 21.98
C ILE A 81 -13.38 23.62 21.03
N ASP A 82 -13.48 24.81 21.60
CA ASP A 82 -13.78 26.04 20.87
C ASP A 82 -12.54 26.59 20.16
N VAL A 83 -12.05 25.79 19.20
CA VAL A 83 -10.94 26.14 18.33
C VAL A 83 -11.32 25.82 16.89
N ASN A 84 -10.74 26.57 15.96
CA ASN A 84 -10.92 26.29 14.55
C ASN A 84 -10.32 24.92 14.18
N ARG A 85 -10.95 24.25 13.23
CA ARG A 85 -10.57 22.92 12.75
C ARG A 85 -10.36 23.01 11.24
N TYR A 86 -9.20 22.56 10.78
CA TYR A 86 -8.82 22.60 9.37
C TYR A 86 -8.36 21.23 8.89
N ALA A 87 -8.45 20.98 7.58
CA ALA A 87 -7.89 19.80 6.94
C ALA A 87 -6.77 20.14 5.93
N ILE A 88 -5.70 19.36 5.93
CA ILE A 88 -4.62 19.38 4.94
C ILE A 88 -4.68 18.07 4.17
N PHE A 89 -5.11 18.13 2.90
CA PHE A 89 -5.17 16.96 2.04
C PHE A 89 -3.86 16.80 1.26
N ILE A 90 -3.16 15.69 1.47
CA ILE A 90 -1.86 15.42 0.86
C ILE A 90 -2.04 14.67 -0.45
N THR A 91 -2.07 15.39 -1.56
CA THR A 91 -2.21 14.82 -2.91
C THR A 91 -2.01 15.88 -4.00
N ASP A 92 -1.46 15.46 -5.14
CA ASP A 92 -1.40 16.25 -6.38
C ASP A 92 -2.64 16.07 -7.26
N LYS A 93 -3.48 15.08 -6.96
CA LYS A 93 -4.68 14.72 -7.74
C LYS A 93 -5.92 15.47 -7.22
N ILE A 94 -5.85 16.80 -7.19
CA ILE A 94 -6.84 17.68 -6.53
C ILE A 94 -8.28 17.42 -7.01
N ALA A 95 -8.51 17.27 -8.31
CA ALA A 95 -9.86 17.05 -8.85
C ALA A 95 -10.47 15.73 -8.36
N ALA A 96 -9.71 14.63 -8.46
CA ALA A 96 -10.14 13.32 -7.99
C ALA A 96 -10.32 13.29 -6.46
N ALA A 97 -9.44 13.99 -5.74
CA ALA A 97 -9.53 14.10 -4.29
C ALA A 97 -10.80 14.83 -3.86
N LYS A 98 -11.20 15.90 -4.55
CA LYS A 98 -12.47 16.59 -4.27
C LYS A 98 -13.67 15.67 -4.51
N GLU A 99 -13.72 14.95 -5.63
CA GLU A 99 -14.77 13.95 -5.90
C GLU A 99 -14.84 12.93 -4.77
N TYR A 100 -13.70 12.32 -4.42
CA TYR A 100 -13.59 11.34 -3.33
C TYR A 100 -14.07 11.88 -1.97
N LEU A 101 -13.58 13.05 -1.55
CA LEU A 101 -13.91 13.64 -0.25
C LEU A 101 -15.40 13.98 -0.14
N THR A 102 -16.00 14.41 -1.25
CA THR A 102 -17.44 14.72 -1.36
C THR A 102 -18.28 13.44 -1.28
N GLU A 103 -18.00 12.49 -2.16
CA GLU A 103 -18.75 11.22 -2.25
C GLU A 103 -18.71 10.45 -0.93
N ASN A 104 -17.58 10.52 -0.22
CA ASN A 104 -17.34 9.78 1.01
C ASN A 104 -17.50 10.63 2.29
N LYS A 105 -18.04 11.86 2.18
CA LYS A 105 -18.32 12.78 3.29
C LYS A 105 -17.18 12.89 4.30
N VAL A 106 -15.93 12.88 3.82
CA VAL A 106 -14.74 12.90 4.70
C VAL A 106 -14.60 14.27 5.35
N TRP A 107 -14.91 15.32 4.60
CA TRP A 107 -14.85 16.71 5.03
C TRP A 107 -15.87 17.55 4.27
N ASP A 108 -16.26 18.68 4.85
CA ASP A 108 -17.09 19.67 4.16
C ASP A 108 -16.23 20.46 3.16
N ILE A 109 -16.24 20.00 1.91
CA ILE A 109 -15.45 20.60 0.82
C ILE A 109 -16.05 21.91 0.28
N ASP A 110 -17.28 22.25 0.65
CA ASP A 110 -17.95 23.50 0.23
C ASP A 110 -17.47 24.68 1.09
N ASN A 111 -17.08 24.43 2.34
CA ASN A 111 -16.42 25.40 3.19
C ASN A 111 -14.92 25.56 2.84
N LYS A 112 -14.62 26.34 1.80
CA LYS A 112 -13.27 26.52 1.24
C LYS A 112 -12.20 27.06 2.21
N ASN A 113 -12.58 27.72 3.31
CA ASN A 113 -11.63 28.23 4.30
C ASN A 113 -11.27 27.18 5.38
N SER A 114 -11.88 25.99 5.31
CA SER A 114 -11.67 24.92 6.27
C SER A 114 -10.63 23.87 5.82
N TYR A 115 -10.08 23.98 4.61
CA TYR A 115 -9.11 22.99 4.10
C TYR A 115 -8.19 23.53 3.01
N PHE A 116 -7.12 22.80 2.73
CA PHE A 116 -6.33 22.99 1.52
C PHE A 116 -5.57 21.74 1.08
N PHE A 117 -5.08 21.77 -0.17
CA PHE A 117 -4.29 20.69 -0.75
C PHE A 117 -2.80 21.00 -0.70
N MET A 118 -2.00 19.96 -0.48
CA MET A 118 -0.54 20.02 -0.47
C MET A 118 0.02 18.77 -1.16
N SER A 119 1.03 18.93 -2.02
CA SER A 119 1.74 17.79 -2.61
C SER A 119 2.54 17.01 -1.54
N GLN A 120 2.83 15.73 -1.78
CA GLN A 120 3.69 14.94 -0.88
C GLN A 120 5.08 15.58 -0.71
N GLU A 121 5.68 16.11 -1.77
CA GLU A 121 6.99 16.78 -1.74
C GLU A 121 6.96 18.01 -0.83
N LYS A 122 6.01 18.91 -1.07
CA LYS A 122 5.79 20.10 -0.23
C LYS A 122 5.48 19.76 1.23
N PHE A 123 4.76 18.68 1.50
CA PHE A 123 4.57 18.20 2.88
C PHE A 123 5.93 17.89 3.53
N HIS A 124 6.78 17.13 2.84
CA HIS A 124 8.11 16.78 3.33
C HIS A 124 9.08 17.96 3.36
N GLU A 125 8.78 19.09 2.73
CA GLU A 125 9.54 20.33 2.95
C GLU A 125 9.36 20.81 4.39
N TYR A 126 8.12 20.82 4.90
CA TYR A 126 7.77 21.35 6.22
C TYR A 126 7.94 20.33 7.35
N PHE A 127 7.64 19.05 7.10
CA PHE A 127 7.52 18.05 8.15
C PHE A 127 8.58 16.96 8.05
N ASN A 128 8.98 16.43 9.20
CA ASN A 128 9.61 15.13 9.33
C ASN A 128 8.54 14.08 9.65
N SER A 129 8.63 12.91 9.03
CA SER A 129 7.81 11.75 9.36
C SER A 129 8.69 10.55 9.65
N SER A 130 8.26 9.74 10.61
CA SER A 130 8.95 8.51 11.03
C SER A 130 8.78 7.33 10.06
N THR A 131 7.75 7.34 9.19
CA THR A 131 7.28 6.09 8.56
C THR A 131 7.62 5.84 7.09
N ALA A 132 7.91 6.83 6.22
CA ALA A 132 8.44 6.65 4.85
C ALA A 132 8.39 7.98 4.07
N GLU A 133 8.77 7.93 2.79
CA GLU A 133 8.52 8.98 1.78
C GLU A 133 7.02 9.26 1.52
N ILE A 134 6.10 8.43 2.03
CA ILE A 134 4.65 8.60 1.84
C ILE A 134 3.95 8.46 3.19
N ILE A 135 3.00 9.36 3.48
CA ILE A 135 2.16 9.25 4.67
C ILE A 135 1.05 8.23 4.39
N GLN A 136 0.98 7.17 5.18
CA GLN A 136 0.04 6.07 4.96
C GLN A 136 -1.31 6.25 5.66
N VAL A 137 -1.36 7.03 6.74
CA VAL A 137 -2.54 7.17 7.59
C VAL A 137 -2.81 8.63 7.95
N PRO A 138 -4.07 9.03 8.21
CA PRO A 138 -4.39 10.36 8.69
C PRO A 138 -3.85 10.66 10.09
N PHE A 139 -3.61 11.93 10.37
CA PHE A 139 -3.16 12.46 11.65
C PHE A 139 -4.04 13.59 12.13
N ILE A 140 -4.06 13.78 13.44
CA ILE A 140 -4.60 14.96 14.09
C ILE A 140 -3.46 15.72 14.78
N ALA A 141 -3.41 17.03 14.62
CA ALA A 141 -2.42 17.89 15.24
C ALA A 141 -3.08 19.11 15.90
N GLY A 142 -2.62 19.46 17.10
CA GLY A 142 -2.92 20.75 17.73
C GLY A 142 -1.85 21.76 17.34
N VAL A 143 -2.25 22.99 16.99
CA VAL A 143 -1.31 24.06 16.60
C VAL A 143 -1.61 25.37 17.30
N ASN A 144 -0.56 26.17 17.52
CA ASN A 144 -0.64 27.54 18.00
C ASN A 144 -0.04 28.50 16.97
N PHE A 145 -0.85 29.39 16.40
CA PHE A 145 -0.44 30.32 15.37
C PHE A 145 0.52 31.40 15.90
N SER A 146 0.27 31.90 17.10
CA SER A 146 1.07 32.98 17.69
C SER A 146 2.50 32.54 18.00
N LYS A 147 2.67 31.28 18.42
CA LYS A 147 3.98 30.67 18.70
C LYS A 147 4.58 29.97 17.49
N LYS A 148 3.78 29.72 16.46
CA LYS A 148 4.16 28.95 15.27
C LYS A 148 4.67 27.55 15.63
N THR A 149 3.92 26.86 16.50
CA THR A 149 4.29 25.52 17.01
C THR A 149 3.16 24.51 16.90
N ILE A 150 3.54 23.24 16.82
CA ILE A 150 2.64 22.10 16.99
C ILE A 150 2.65 21.72 18.46
N THR A 151 1.47 21.67 19.07
CA THR A 151 1.29 21.38 20.50
C THR A 151 0.89 19.93 20.75
N TYR A 152 0.29 19.28 19.75
CA TYR A 152 -0.17 17.89 19.83
C TYR A 152 -0.03 17.22 18.46
N SER A 153 0.27 15.93 18.42
CA SER A 153 0.23 15.13 17.19
C SER A 153 -0.06 13.68 17.54
N ALA A 154 -1.06 13.08 16.87
CA ALA A 154 -1.35 11.67 16.98
C ALA A 154 -1.82 11.11 15.63
N SER A 155 -1.46 9.85 15.35
CA SER A 155 -2.06 9.10 14.25
C SER A 155 -3.52 8.78 14.56
N ILE A 156 -4.38 8.75 13.54
CA ILE A 156 -5.77 8.30 13.69
C ILE A 156 -5.88 6.77 13.61
N LEU A 157 -4.84 6.08 13.14
CA LEU A 157 -4.83 4.62 13.06
C LEU A 157 -4.94 3.98 14.46
N GLY A 158 -6.00 3.20 14.67
CA GLY A 158 -6.23 2.48 15.93
C GLY A 158 -6.61 3.39 17.11
N SER A 159 -6.77 4.70 16.87
CA SER A 159 -7.07 5.68 17.91
C SER A 159 -8.58 5.72 18.18
N SER A 160 -8.94 5.70 19.46
CA SER A 160 -10.28 6.03 19.94
C SER A 160 -10.32 7.50 20.37
N LEU A 161 -11.31 8.25 19.89
CA LEU A 161 -11.58 9.56 20.46
C LEU A 161 -12.33 9.37 21.79
N ASP A 162 -11.58 9.19 22.86
CA ASP A 162 -12.08 9.09 24.22
C ASP A 162 -11.89 10.41 25.00
N GLU A 163 -12.42 10.46 26.21
CA GLU A 163 -12.27 11.62 27.10
C GLU A 163 -10.80 11.97 27.35
N LYS A 164 -9.92 10.97 27.40
CA LYS A 164 -8.48 11.17 27.62
C LYS A 164 -7.86 11.92 26.43
N MET A 165 -8.09 11.46 25.20
CA MET A 165 -7.57 12.11 23.99
C MET A 165 -8.08 13.56 23.89
N VAL A 166 -9.35 13.79 24.20
CA VAL A 166 -9.93 15.15 24.24
C VAL A 166 -9.23 16.03 25.28
N VAL A 167 -8.99 15.50 26.49
CA VAL A 167 -8.26 16.20 27.55
C VAL A 167 -6.81 16.46 27.12
N ASP A 168 -6.12 15.49 26.53
CA ASP A 168 -4.74 15.64 26.07
C ASP A 168 -4.60 16.74 25.00
N ILE A 169 -5.54 16.81 24.06
CA ILE A 169 -5.60 17.88 23.05
C ILE A 169 -5.83 19.24 23.74
N LYS A 170 -6.81 19.34 24.66
CA LYS A 170 -7.11 20.58 25.41
C LYS A 170 -5.91 21.04 26.25
N ASP A 171 -5.28 20.11 26.95
CA ASP A 171 -4.11 20.35 27.79
C ASP A 171 -2.90 20.78 26.96
N SER A 172 -2.75 20.27 25.74
CA SER A 172 -1.68 20.69 24.84
C SER A 172 -1.73 22.20 24.53
N PHE A 173 -2.93 22.76 24.40
CA PHE A 173 -3.16 24.18 24.14
C PHE A 173 -2.87 25.05 25.35
N THR A 174 -3.16 24.57 26.56
CA THR A 174 -2.98 25.34 27.80
C THR A 174 -1.54 25.26 28.32
N LYS A 175 -0.95 24.05 28.29
CA LYS A 175 0.40 23.78 28.80
C LYS A 175 1.50 24.24 27.83
N ASN A 176 1.16 24.61 26.60
CA ASN A 176 2.11 25.06 25.58
C ASN A 176 3.27 24.08 25.40
N ILE A 177 2.95 22.79 25.41
CA ILE A 177 3.95 21.75 25.18
C ILE A 177 4.42 21.92 23.73
N GLU A 178 5.63 22.40 23.53
CA GLU A 178 6.20 22.44 22.18
C GLU A 178 6.66 21.02 21.84
N LEU A 179 6.00 20.39 20.86
CA LEU A 179 6.53 19.18 20.23
C LEU A 179 7.68 19.61 19.32
N ILE A 180 8.82 19.90 19.95
CA ILE A 180 10.07 20.18 19.26
C ILE A 180 10.73 18.85 18.96
N CYS A 181 11.08 18.59 17.68
CA CYS A 181 12.10 17.59 17.38
C CYS A 181 13.35 17.95 18.17
N ASP A 182 13.66 17.16 19.19
CA ASP A 182 14.88 17.33 19.97
C ASP A 182 16.07 17.52 19.02
N LYS A 183 16.94 18.50 19.29
CA LYS A 183 18.17 18.72 18.48
C LYS A 183 19.04 17.46 18.43
N ASN A 184 18.83 16.54 19.39
CA ASN A 184 19.48 15.25 19.51
C ASN A 184 18.71 14.08 18.89
N ASN A 185 17.42 14.24 18.57
CA ASN A 185 16.74 13.37 17.61
C ASN A 185 17.20 13.78 16.21
N LYS A 186 18.46 13.45 15.93
CA LYS A 186 18.99 13.34 14.58
C LYS A 186 18.20 12.26 13.85
N TYR A 187 16.99 12.61 13.39
CA TYR A 187 16.59 12.16 12.07
C TYR A 187 17.59 12.83 11.13
N ASP A 188 18.76 12.19 10.96
CA ASP A 188 19.95 12.72 10.32
C ASP A 188 19.57 13.53 9.07
N SER A 189 19.58 14.85 9.23
CA SER A 189 19.36 15.80 8.15
C SER A 189 20.66 16.05 7.38
N ASP A 190 21.80 15.59 7.90
CA ASP A 190 23.13 15.92 7.39
C ASP A 190 23.94 14.71 6.90
N TYR A 191 23.30 13.56 6.64
CA TYR A 191 23.93 12.57 5.77
C TYR A 191 23.57 12.91 4.32
N GLU A 192 24.37 13.80 3.71
CA GLU A 192 24.82 13.52 2.35
C GLU A 192 25.51 12.16 2.43
N VAL A 193 24.75 11.08 2.20
CA VAL A 193 25.36 9.88 1.64
C VAL A 193 26.08 10.43 0.42
N GLU A 194 27.41 10.41 0.43
CA GLU A 194 28.20 10.73 -0.74
C GLU A 194 27.47 10.10 -1.91
N SER A 195 26.87 10.95 -2.75
CA SER A 195 26.07 10.55 -3.89
C SER A 195 26.98 10.02 -5.00
N LYS A 196 28.01 9.26 -4.63
CA LYS A 196 28.30 8.03 -5.35
C LYS A 196 27.08 7.16 -5.17
N ILE A 197 26.08 7.47 -5.99
CA ILE A 197 25.10 6.55 -6.52
C ILE A 197 25.87 5.25 -6.70
N ILE A 198 25.74 4.33 -5.74
CA ILE A 198 25.86 2.93 -6.06
C ILE A 198 24.59 2.71 -6.86
N SER A 199 24.58 3.17 -8.12
CA SER A 199 23.66 2.66 -9.11
C SER A 199 23.98 1.19 -9.07
N GLY A 200 23.10 0.39 -8.46
CA GLY A 200 23.32 -1.04 -8.34
C GLY A 200 23.84 -1.51 -9.68
N ILE A 201 25.02 -2.13 -9.68
CA ILE A 201 25.77 -2.40 -10.91
C ILE A 201 24.80 -3.05 -11.87
N GLU A 202 24.49 -2.35 -12.97
CA GLU A 202 23.52 -2.87 -13.92
C GLU A 202 23.98 -4.27 -14.32
N PRO A 203 23.13 -5.31 -14.12
CA PRO A 203 23.48 -6.68 -14.44
C PRO A 203 24.10 -6.72 -15.83
N PRO A 204 25.28 -7.36 -16.03
CA PRO A 204 25.99 -7.32 -17.31
C PRO A 204 25.11 -7.68 -18.51
N LEU A 205 24.10 -8.53 -18.30
CA LEU A 205 23.08 -8.90 -19.28
C LEU A 205 22.22 -7.72 -19.74
N PHE A 206 21.84 -6.80 -18.85
CA PHE A 206 20.99 -5.65 -19.16
C PHE A 206 21.72 -4.58 -19.96
N LYS A 207 23.06 -4.50 -19.85
CA LYS A 207 23.89 -3.62 -20.69
C LYS A 207 23.81 -3.97 -22.19
N SER A 208 23.41 -5.20 -22.52
CA SER A 208 23.23 -5.66 -23.90
C SER A 208 21.81 -5.46 -24.43
N ALA A 209 20.91 -4.89 -23.62
CA ALA A 209 19.51 -4.72 -23.97
C ALA A 209 19.34 -3.75 -25.15
N LYS A 210 18.50 -4.13 -26.12
CA LYS A 210 18.14 -3.28 -27.24
C LYS A 210 16.85 -2.52 -26.94
N SER A 211 16.62 -1.37 -27.58
CA SER A 211 15.31 -0.72 -27.50
C SER A 211 14.25 -1.61 -28.17
N PRO A 212 13.15 -1.97 -27.49
CA PRO A 212 12.06 -2.69 -28.13
C PRO A 212 11.35 -1.77 -29.12
N GLN A 213 10.64 -2.37 -30.07
CA GLN A 213 9.79 -1.62 -30.98
C GLN A 213 8.52 -1.17 -30.23
N LEU A 214 8.31 0.13 -30.13
CA LEU A 214 7.02 0.68 -29.71
C LEU A 214 5.99 0.32 -30.78
N TYR A 215 4.96 -0.43 -30.39
CA TYR A 215 3.92 -0.87 -31.30
C TYR A 215 2.80 0.17 -31.37
N HIS A 216 2.25 0.54 -30.20
CA HIS A 216 1.27 1.61 -30.08
C HIS A 216 1.44 2.40 -28.78
N ARG A 217 1.13 3.70 -28.85
CA ARG A 217 0.94 4.56 -27.69
C ARG A 217 -0.51 4.98 -27.65
N HIS A 218 -1.18 4.67 -26.55
CA HIS A 218 -2.55 5.05 -26.29
C HIS A 218 -2.58 6.12 -25.19
N LEU A 219 -2.82 7.36 -25.59
CA LEU A 219 -3.03 8.43 -24.62
C LEU A 219 -4.40 8.24 -23.98
N ILE A 220 -4.46 8.26 -22.65
CA ILE A 220 -5.74 8.33 -21.97
C ILE A 220 -6.36 9.68 -22.34
N ASP A 221 -7.59 9.65 -22.85
CA ASP A 221 -8.29 10.88 -23.19
C ASP A 221 -8.69 11.61 -21.90
N THR A 222 -7.86 12.56 -21.47
CA THR A 222 -8.09 13.34 -20.25
C THR A 222 -9.17 14.39 -20.42
N ALA A 223 -9.57 14.71 -21.66
CA ALA A 223 -10.70 15.58 -21.95
C ALA A 223 -12.06 14.86 -21.84
N ASP A 224 -12.07 13.52 -21.81
CA ASP A 224 -13.26 12.73 -21.52
C ASP A 224 -13.71 12.98 -20.08
N ASP A 225 -14.89 13.59 -19.91
CA ASP A 225 -15.45 14.04 -18.64
C ASP A 225 -16.32 12.99 -17.93
N ARG A 226 -16.42 11.77 -18.48
CA ARG A 226 -17.27 10.70 -17.92
C ARG A 226 -16.97 10.38 -16.46
N PHE A 227 -15.71 10.43 -16.06
CA PHE A 227 -15.28 10.31 -14.66
C PHE A 227 -13.86 10.83 -14.45
N THR A 228 -13.56 11.29 -13.23
CA THR A 228 -12.21 11.72 -12.84
C THR A 228 -11.32 10.51 -12.56
N LEU A 229 -10.04 10.64 -12.90
CA LEU A 229 -9.01 9.64 -12.61
C LEU A 229 -8.05 10.18 -11.54
N SER A 230 -7.72 9.34 -10.57
CA SER A 230 -6.69 9.62 -9.56
C SER A 230 -5.35 9.01 -9.99
N GLU A 231 -5.08 7.78 -9.56
CA GLU A 231 -3.91 6.99 -9.86
C GLU A 231 -4.35 5.55 -10.15
N LEU A 232 -3.88 5.01 -11.27
CA LEU A 232 -4.21 3.65 -11.68
C LEU A 232 -3.16 2.66 -11.18
N TYR A 233 -3.63 1.49 -10.78
CA TYR A 233 -2.83 0.37 -10.32
C TYR A 233 -3.58 -0.96 -10.53
N ASN A 234 -2.88 -2.08 -10.40
CA ASN A 234 -3.31 -3.42 -10.77
C ASN A 234 -3.98 -3.48 -12.15
N ILE A 235 -3.33 -2.86 -13.12
CA ILE A 235 -3.79 -2.81 -14.50
C ILE A 235 -3.74 -4.23 -15.06
N ASN A 236 -4.62 -4.52 -16.00
CA ASN A 236 -4.67 -5.76 -16.75
C ASN A 236 -5.23 -5.41 -18.13
N ILE A 237 -5.07 -6.33 -19.07
CA ILE A 237 -5.62 -6.20 -20.42
C ILE A 237 -6.23 -7.52 -20.86
N HIS A 238 -7.39 -7.42 -21.49
CA HIS A 238 -8.07 -8.54 -22.13
C HIS A 238 -8.73 -8.04 -23.41
N ASP A 239 -8.47 -8.71 -24.52
CA ASP A 239 -8.82 -8.26 -25.86
C ASP A 239 -8.36 -6.81 -26.11
N SER A 240 -9.30 -5.88 -26.32
CA SER A 240 -9.05 -4.44 -26.52
C SER A 240 -9.49 -3.59 -25.32
N ILE A 241 -9.65 -4.21 -24.15
CA ILE A 241 -10.06 -3.55 -22.91
C ILE A 241 -8.91 -3.61 -21.91
N ILE A 242 -8.43 -2.43 -21.51
CA ILE A 242 -7.55 -2.28 -20.35
C ILE A 242 -8.43 -2.02 -19.13
N PHE A 243 -8.18 -2.69 -18.01
CA PHE A 243 -8.90 -2.45 -16.77
C PHE A 243 -7.95 -2.46 -15.57
N GLY A 244 -8.28 -1.72 -14.53
CA GLY A 244 -7.46 -1.64 -13.32
C GLY A 244 -8.18 -0.91 -12.20
N ASN A 245 -7.56 -0.82 -11.03
CA ASN A 245 -8.12 -0.06 -9.92
C ASN A 245 -7.77 1.43 -10.04
N ASP A 246 -8.72 2.29 -9.69
CA ASP A 246 -8.46 3.70 -9.41
C ASP A 246 -8.34 3.92 -7.89
N HIS A 247 -7.23 4.55 -7.47
CA HIS A 247 -6.81 4.66 -6.07
C HIS A 247 -7.84 5.32 -5.17
N MET A 248 -8.38 6.47 -5.57
CA MET A 248 -9.31 7.22 -4.73
C MET A 248 -10.73 6.69 -4.80
N THR A 249 -11.20 6.27 -5.98
CA THR A 249 -12.59 5.84 -6.11
C THR A 249 -12.84 4.40 -5.66
N ASN A 250 -11.78 3.63 -5.37
CA ASN A 250 -11.85 2.20 -5.01
C ASN A 250 -12.69 1.38 -5.99
N SER A 251 -12.64 1.77 -7.27
CA SER A 251 -13.44 1.19 -8.35
C SER A 251 -12.52 0.53 -9.38
N VAL A 252 -13.08 -0.39 -10.17
CA VAL A 252 -12.41 -0.88 -11.38
C VAL A 252 -12.77 0.06 -12.52
N VAL A 253 -11.77 0.67 -13.14
CA VAL A 253 -11.98 1.49 -14.35
C VAL A 253 -11.60 0.69 -15.58
N GLU A 254 -12.37 0.85 -16.65
CA GLU A 254 -12.17 0.19 -17.93
C GLU A 254 -11.91 1.24 -19.02
N PHE A 255 -10.96 0.94 -19.88
CA PHE A 255 -10.58 1.72 -21.05
C PHE A 255 -10.73 0.85 -22.29
N ARG A 256 -11.35 1.41 -23.33
CA ARG A 256 -11.38 0.78 -24.65
C ARG A 256 -10.28 1.38 -25.51
N LEU A 257 -9.45 0.52 -26.08
CA LEU A 257 -8.43 0.94 -27.03
C LEU A 257 -9.09 1.32 -28.37
N SER A 258 -8.77 2.51 -28.88
CA SER A 258 -9.23 3.03 -30.17
C SER A 258 -8.12 3.87 -30.79
N ASP A 259 -7.65 3.52 -31.98
CA ASP A 259 -6.56 4.18 -32.68
C ASP A 259 -5.34 4.45 -31.77
N ASN A 260 -5.04 5.71 -31.47
CA ASN A 260 -3.96 6.17 -30.58
C ASN A 260 -4.46 6.66 -29.21
N LYS A 261 -5.71 6.33 -28.85
CA LYS A 261 -6.36 6.72 -27.60
C LYS A 261 -6.77 5.49 -26.78
N ALA A 262 -6.78 5.68 -25.46
CA ALA A 262 -7.47 4.84 -24.51
C ALA A 262 -8.69 5.62 -24.01
N LEU A 263 -9.87 5.27 -24.53
CA LEU A 263 -11.11 5.97 -24.21
C LEU A 263 -11.67 5.44 -22.90
N LYS A 264 -12.04 6.33 -21.98
CA LYS A 264 -12.71 5.96 -20.73
C LYS A 264 -14.01 5.24 -21.10
N PHE A 265 -14.10 3.97 -20.77
CA PHE A 265 -15.26 3.17 -21.13
C PHE A 265 -16.25 3.11 -19.97
N LYS A 266 -15.77 2.74 -18.79
CA LYS A 266 -16.62 2.50 -17.64
C LYS A 266 -15.90 2.60 -16.30
N LYS A 267 -16.66 2.90 -15.24
CA LYS A 267 -16.27 2.80 -13.83
C LYS A 267 -17.19 1.76 -13.17
N ILE A 268 -16.64 0.66 -12.68
CA ILE A 268 -17.34 -0.42 -11.98
C ILE A 268 -17.05 -0.27 -10.49
N GLY A 269 -18.00 0.36 -9.79
CA GLY A 269 -17.94 0.55 -8.35
C GLY A 269 -18.72 -0.50 -7.55
N PRO A 270 -18.58 -0.46 -6.22
CA PRO A 270 -19.41 -1.25 -5.32
C PRO A 270 -20.88 -0.87 -5.39
N SER A 271 -21.76 -1.88 -5.37
CA SER A 271 -23.22 -1.67 -5.26
C SER A 271 -23.65 -1.41 -3.81
N ASP A 272 -24.83 -0.81 -3.61
CA ASP A 272 -25.38 -0.61 -2.25
C ASP A 272 -25.58 -1.95 -1.51
N PHE A 273 -25.95 -3.00 -2.26
CA PHE A 273 -26.04 -4.35 -1.74
C PHE A 273 -24.73 -4.80 -1.09
N GLU A 274 -23.60 -4.63 -1.78
CA GLU A 274 -22.28 -5.02 -1.27
C GLU A 274 -21.88 -4.26 0.01
N ARG A 275 -22.30 -2.99 0.15
CA ARG A 275 -22.04 -2.18 1.36
C ARG A 275 -22.77 -2.71 2.60
N THR A 276 -23.82 -3.49 2.41
CA THR A 276 -24.69 -4.01 3.49
C THR A 276 -24.69 -5.53 3.61
N TYR A 277 -23.96 -6.24 2.73
CA TYR A 277 -24.08 -7.69 2.56
C TYR A 277 -23.88 -8.49 3.85
N PHE A 278 -22.98 -8.02 4.72
CA PHE A 278 -22.65 -8.67 5.99
C PHE A 278 -23.20 -7.91 7.22
N PHE A 279 -24.31 -7.20 7.07
CA PHE A 279 -24.96 -6.56 8.22
C PHE A 279 -25.85 -7.57 8.92
N ALA A 280 -25.64 -7.76 10.22
CA ALA A 280 -26.52 -8.59 11.01
C ALA A 280 -27.96 -8.06 10.96
N ASN A 281 -28.92 -8.97 10.80
CA ASN A 281 -30.33 -8.63 10.64
C ASN A 281 -30.91 -7.91 11.87
N ASN A 282 -30.32 -8.12 13.04
CA ASN A 282 -30.75 -7.54 14.31
C ASN A 282 -30.21 -6.14 14.59
N ILE A 283 -29.39 -5.54 13.71
CA ILE A 283 -29.00 -4.13 13.85
C ILE A 283 -30.25 -3.25 13.62
N PRO A 284 -30.59 -2.33 14.56
CA PRO A 284 -31.73 -1.43 14.40
C PRO A 284 -31.63 -0.58 13.12
N GLN A 285 -32.76 -0.35 12.44
CA GLN A 285 -32.79 0.38 11.15
C GLN A 285 -32.19 1.79 11.24
N GLN A 286 -32.51 2.53 12.30
CA GLN A 286 -31.96 3.87 12.55
C GLN A 286 -30.43 3.83 12.69
N LEU A 287 -29.90 2.79 13.34
CA LEU A 287 -28.46 2.60 13.48
C LEU A 287 -27.83 2.25 12.12
N LYS A 288 -28.45 1.39 11.30
CA LYS A 288 -27.96 1.10 9.94
C LYS A 288 -27.85 2.37 9.10
N GLU A 289 -28.89 3.20 9.10
CA GLU A 289 -28.92 4.47 8.37
C GLU A 289 -27.84 5.44 8.87
N TYR A 290 -27.64 5.52 10.18
CA TYR A 290 -26.57 6.31 10.77
C TYR A 290 -25.18 5.84 10.32
N LEU A 291 -24.89 4.54 10.36
CA LEU A 291 -23.59 3.98 9.96
C LEU A 291 -23.32 4.16 8.46
N LEU A 292 -24.34 4.03 7.61
CA LEU A 292 -24.24 4.33 6.18
C LEU A 292 -23.91 5.81 5.94
N ASN A 293 -24.46 6.72 6.76
CA ASN A 293 -24.19 8.15 6.66
C ASN A 293 -22.78 8.55 7.14
N LEU A 294 -22.21 7.84 8.12
CA LEU A 294 -20.85 8.07 8.61
C LEU A 294 -19.75 7.58 7.65
N SER A 295 -20.11 7.02 6.49
CA SER A 295 -19.15 6.52 5.49
C SER A 295 -18.17 5.46 6.04
N ILE A 296 -18.49 4.78 7.14
CA ILE A 296 -17.66 3.71 7.72
C ILE A 296 -17.84 2.35 7.00
N THR A 297 -18.91 2.23 6.21
CA THR A 297 -19.36 1.00 5.52
C THR A 297 -18.80 0.89 4.09
N ARG A 298 -17.57 1.36 3.87
CA ARG A 298 -16.92 1.35 2.54
C ARG A 298 -16.65 -0.07 2.06
N VAL A 299 -16.64 -0.25 0.75
CA VAL A 299 -16.15 -1.47 0.09
C VAL A 299 -14.85 -1.10 -0.59
N MET A 300 -13.82 -1.92 -0.41
CA MET A 300 -12.52 -1.71 -1.04
C MET A 300 -12.28 -2.84 -2.04
N TYR A 301 -12.00 -2.47 -3.29
CA TYR A 301 -11.65 -3.40 -4.36
C TYR A 301 -10.14 -3.42 -4.58
N PHE A 302 -9.60 -4.60 -4.82
CA PHE A 302 -8.17 -4.83 -4.99
C PHE A 302 -7.92 -5.77 -6.16
N SER A 303 -6.82 -5.55 -6.87
CA SER A 303 -6.23 -6.42 -7.89
C SER A 303 -7.23 -7.28 -8.70
N PRO A 304 -8.13 -6.65 -9.49
CA PRO A 304 -9.12 -7.38 -10.26
C PRO A 304 -8.44 -8.28 -11.28
N PHE A 305 -9.08 -9.40 -11.60
CA PHE A 305 -8.61 -10.31 -12.64
C PHE A 305 -9.78 -11.01 -13.33
N LEU A 306 -9.53 -11.54 -14.52
CA LEU A 306 -10.52 -12.34 -15.25
C LEU A 306 -10.30 -13.82 -15.00
N HIS A 307 -11.41 -14.53 -14.80
CA HIS A 307 -11.45 -15.99 -14.79
C HIS A 307 -12.80 -16.44 -15.36
N ASN A 308 -12.77 -17.40 -16.30
CA ASN A 308 -13.96 -17.91 -17.00
C ASN A 308 -14.89 -16.80 -17.55
N SER A 309 -14.34 -15.74 -18.12
CA SER A 309 -15.06 -14.57 -18.65
C SER A 309 -15.80 -13.70 -17.61
N TYR A 310 -15.57 -13.91 -16.31
CA TYR A 310 -16.08 -13.05 -15.25
C TYR A 310 -14.96 -12.22 -14.65
N LEU A 311 -15.34 -11.04 -14.14
CA LEU A 311 -14.48 -10.16 -13.38
C LEU A 311 -14.51 -10.57 -11.91
N TYR A 312 -13.39 -11.13 -11.44
CA TYR A 312 -13.16 -11.45 -10.05
C TYR A 312 -12.41 -10.29 -9.39
N ILE A 313 -12.98 -9.77 -8.31
CA ILE A 313 -12.45 -8.62 -7.61
C ILE A 313 -12.22 -9.01 -6.15
N PRO A 314 -10.96 -9.29 -5.75
CA PRO A 314 -10.59 -9.34 -4.35
C PRO A 314 -11.06 -8.08 -3.63
N ALA A 315 -11.77 -8.26 -2.52
CA ALA A 315 -12.45 -7.15 -1.86
C ALA A 315 -12.48 -7.30 -0.33
N SER A 316 -12.54 -6.14 0.32
CA SER A 316 -12.79 -6.02 1.75
C SER A 316 -14.15 -5.35 1.97
N LEU A 317 -15.12 -6.14 2.43
CA LEU A 317 -16.48 -5.69 2.71
C LEU A 317 -16.67 -5.42 4.21
N PRO A 318 -17.52 -4.46 4.59
CA PRO A 318 -17.82 -4.19 5.99
C PRO A 318 -18.70 -5.32 6.55
N TYR A 319 -18.26 -5.93 7.65
CA TYR A 319 -19.08 -6.83 8.45
C TYR A 319 -19.48 -6.13 9.73
N LEU A 320 -20.78 -6.17 10.05
CA LEU A 320 -21.33 -5.59 11.26
C LEU A 320 -22.14 -6.65 12.02
N SER A 321 -21.78 -6.89 13.28
CA SER A 321 -22.62 -7.63 14.22
C SER A 321 -23.12 -6.74 15.34
N PHE A 322 -24.26 -7.12 15.92
CA PHE A 322 -24.85 -6.42 17.05
C PHE A 322 -25.23 -7.43 18.13
N ILE A 323 -24.54 -7.40 19.26
CA ILE A 323 -24.72 -8.34 20.37
C ILE A 323 -24.75 -7.52 21.65
N ASP A 324 -25.78 -7.69 22.48
CA ASP A 324 -25.93 -6.99 23.77
C ASP A 324 -25.71 -5.47 23.69
N SER A 325 -26.34 -4.83 22.71
CA SER A 325 -26.21 -3.39 22.39
C SER A 325 -24.81 -2.94 21.94
N THR A 326 -23.89 -3.87 21.73
CA THR A 326 -22.54 -3.62 21.23
C THR A 326 -22.50 -3.85 19.73
N LEU A 327 -22.13 -2.81 18.99
CA LEU A 327 -21.84 -2.91 17.56
C LEU A 327 -20.38 -3.34 17.39
N THR A 328 -20.14 -4.47 16.73
CA THR A 328 -18.81 -4.91 16.34
C THR A 328 -18.63 -4.71 14.84
N TYR A 329 -17.47 -4.19 14.46
CA TYR A 329 -17.08 -3.97 13.08
C TYR A 329 -15.83 -4.79 12.75
N PHE A 330 -15.83 -5.46 11.60
CA PHE A 330 -14.61 -6.00 11.01
C PHE A 330 -14.67 -6.01 9.49
N ASN A 331 -13.52 -6.23 8.86
CA ASN A 331 -13.38 -6.32 7.42
C ASN A 331 -13.49 -7.78 6.99
N MET A 332 -14.48 -8.11 6.16
CA MET A 332 -14.63 -9.43 5.57
C MET A 332 -13.86 -9.50 4.24
N ALA A 333 -12.90 -10.42 4.19
CA ALA A 333 -12.17 -10.75 2.96
C ALA A 333 -13.06 -11.60 2.04
N CYS A 334 -13.20 -11.18 0.78
CA CYS A 334 -14.04 -11.91 -0.18
C CYS A 334 -13.60 -11.67 -1.63
N LEU A 335 -14.18 -12.45 -2.54
CA LEU A 335 -14.16 -12.21 -3.98
C LEU A 335 -15.54 -11.73 -4.39
N VAL A 336 -15.62 -10.53 -4.94
CA VAL A 336 -16.83 -10.03 -5.60
C VAL A 336 -16.75 -10.42 -7.07
N ILE A 337 -17.74 -11.18 -7.54
CA ILE A 337 -17.81 -11.64 -8.92
C ILE A 337 -18.80 -10.76 -9.68
N LYS A 338 -18.36 -10.23 -10.82
CA LYS A 338 -19.18 -9.42 -11.72
C LYS A 338 -19.07 -9.91 -13.16
N THR A 339 -20.06 -9.62 -13.99
CA THR A 339 -19.94 -9.82 -15.44
C THR A 339 -18.85 -8.91 -16.01
N PHE A 340 -18.18 -9.37 -17.06
CA PHE A 340 -17.23 -8.56 -17.81
C PHE A 340 -17.70 -8.47 -19.28
N PRO A 341 -17.76 -7.26 -19.89
CA PRO A 341 -17.41 -5.94 -19.34
C PRO A 341 -18.59 -5.19 -18.67
N GLU A 342 -19.77 -5.79 -18.52
CA GLU A 342 -20.95 -5.04 -18.03
C GLU A 342 -20.90 -4.72 -16.52
N GLY A 343 -19.98 -5.31 -15.75
CA GLY A 343 -19.81 -5.02 -14.33
C GLY A 343 -21.06 -5.32 -13.49
N LYS A 344 -21.97 -6.19 -13.94
CA LYS A 344 -23.17 -6.54 -13.20
C LYS A 344 -22.81 -7.52 -12.08
N PHE A 345 -23.31 -7.27 -10.88
CA PHE A 345 -23.12 -8.15 -9.73
C PHE A 345 -23.62 -9.57 -10.01
N ILE A 346 -22.79 -10.58 -9.68
CA ILE A 346 -23.15 -12.00 -9.75
C ILE A 346 -23.22 -12.61 -8.35
N SER A 347 -22.11 -12.56 -7.60
CA SER A 347 -22.01 -13.20 -6.28
C SER A 347 -20.87 -12.63 -5.43
N ILE A 348 -20.87 -13.01 -4.15
CA ILE A 348 -19.77 -12.77 -3.19
C ILE A 348 -19.34 -14.12 -2.62
N GLU A 349 -18.06 -14.43 -2.76
CA GLU A 349 -17.44 -15.63 -2.19
C GLU A 349 -16.53 -15.23 -1.03
N VAL A 350 -16.75 -15.82 0.15
CA VAL A 350 -15.97 -15.49 1.35
C VAL A 350 -14.63 -16.21 1.29
N ILE A 351 -13.53 -15.48 1.49
CA ILE A 351 -12.21 -16.07 1.63
C ILE A 351 -11.98 -16.33 3.12
N GLY A 352 -12.08 -17.59 3.54
CA GLY A 352 -11.90 -18.03 4.93
C GLY A 352 -13.21 -18.43 5.64
N ARG A 353 -13.08 -18.88 6.90
CA ARG A 353 -14.24 -19.21 7.74
C ARG A 353 -14.92 -17.94 8.25
N ARG A 354 -16.24 -17.84 8.09
CA ARG A 354 -17.07 -16.72 8.58
C ARG A 354 -16.94 -16.48 10.08
N ASP A 355 -16.72 -17.55 10.84
CA ASP A 355 -16.77 -17.53 12.31
C ASP A 355 -15.37 -17.41 12.97
N SER A 356 -14.28 -17.43 12.19
CA SER A 356 -12.90 -17.44 12.73
C SER A 356 -11.87 -16.84 11.77
N LEU A 357 -12.07 -15.56 11.39
CA LEU A 357 -11.11 -14.81 10.55
C LEU A 357 -9.68 -14.74 11.13
N THR A 358 -9.51 -15.02 12.42
CA THR A 358 -8.22 -15.08 13.11
C THR A 358 -7.31 -16.22 12.65
N GLU A 359 -7.77 -17.16 11.82
CA GLU A 359 -6.99 -18.34 11.41
C GLU A 359 -7.02 -18.61 9.89
N LEU A 360 -6.87 -17.58 9.05
CA LEU A 360 -6.73 -17.78 7.60
C LEU A 360 -5.50 -18.65 7.23
N SER A 361 -4.47 -18.64 8.07
CA SER A 361 -3.18 -19.26 7.80
C SER A 361 -3.00 -20.64 8.44
N GLY A 362 -3.92 -21.11 9.30
CA GLY A 362 -3.73 -22.32 10.12
C GLY A 362 -2.54 -22.26 11.10
N ARG A 363 -1.77 -21.16 11.14
CA ARG A 363 -0.67 -20.88 12.08
C ARG A 363 -0.79 -19.44 12.58
N SER A 364 -0.84 -19.26 13.89
CA SER A 364 -1.09 -17.96 14.50
C SER A 364 -0.06 -16.86 14.16
N ASP A 365 1.14 -17.21 13.69
CA ASP A 365 2.21 -16.28 13.35
C ASP A 365 2.28 -15.91 11.85
N VAL A 366 1.41 -16.46 11.00
CA VAL A 366 1.35 -16.11 9.57
C VAL A 366 0.05 -15.38 9.26
N GLY A 367 0.16 -14.24 8.60
CA GLY A 367 -0.97 -13.52 8.00
C GLY A 367 -1.14 -13.90 6.53
N VAL A 368 -2.39 -13.84 6.05
CA VAL A 368 -2.74 -14.01 4.63
C VAL A 368 -3.40 -12.74 4.14
N SER A 369 -2.94 -12.22 3.01
CA SER A 369 -3.47 -11.02 2.38
C SER A 369 -4.46 -11.39 1.30
N HIS A 370 -5.69 -10.87 1.39
CA HIS A 370 -6.69 -10.99 0.33
C HIS A 370 -6.61 -9.84 -0.68
N LEU A 371 -5.63 -8.94 -0.57
CA LEU A 371 -5.45 -7.82 -1.52
C LEU A 371 -5.11 -8.33 -2.93
N ARG A 372 -4.58 -9.55 -3.03
CA ARG A 372 -4.36 -10.27 -4.28
C ARG A 372 -4.84 -11.69 -4.11
N CYS A 373 -5.55 -12.18 -5.12
CA CYS A 373 -5.96 -13.57 -5.19
C CYS A 373 -5.79 -14.04 -6.63
N ARG A 374 -5.39 -15.30 -6.79
CA ARG A 374 -5.38 -16.01 -8.08
C ARG A 374 -6.10 -17.34 -7.92
N ILE A 375 -6.60 -17.87 -9.02
CA ILE A 375 -7.18 -19.22 -9.06
C ILE A 375 -6.16 -20.14 -9.73
N SER A 376 -5.82 -21.25 -9.06
CA SER A 376 -4.89 -22.26 -9.58
C SER A 376 -5.54 -23.14 -10.65
N ASN A 377 -4.73 -23.98 -11.31
CA ASN A 377 -5.22 -25.01 -12.23
C ASN A 377 -6.14 -26.04 -11.55
N HIS A 378 -6.07 -26.17 -10.22
CA HIS A 378 -6.89 -27.11 -9.44
C HIS A 378 -8.14 -26.46 -8.85
N ASN A 379 -8.51 -25.27 -9.33
CA ASN A 379 -9.61 -24.48 -8.78
C ASN A 379 -9.46 -24.25 -7.28
N THR A 380 -8.28 -23.82 -6.84
CA THR A 380 -8.01 -23.37 -5.47
C THR A 380 -7.60 -21.90 -5.48
N TYR A 381 -7.79 -21.20 -4.36
CA TYR A 381 -7.33 -19.84 -4.19
C TYR A 381 -5.86 -19.80 -3.79
N ILE A 382 -5.09 -18.96 -4.45
CA ILE A 382 -3.71 -18.64 -4.10
C ILE A 382 -3.67 -17.20 -3.60
N LEU A 383 -3.25 -17.04 -2.35
CA LEU A 383 -3.20 -15.75 -1.65
C LEU A 383 -1.79 -15.49 -1.15
N PRO A 384 -1.27 -14.26 -1.21
CA PRO A 384 -0.01 -13.92 -0.55
C PRO A 384 -0.06 -14.23 0.94
N ALA A 385 0.99 -14.85 1.45
CA ALA A 385 1.18 -15.14 2.86
C ALA A 385 2.43 -14.44 3.37
N GLU A 386 2.39 -13.99 4.61
CA GLU A 386 3.48 -13.26 5.25
C GLU A 386 3.54 -13.65 6.72
N ARG A 387 4.70 -14.15 7.16
CA ARG A 387 4.97 -14.28 8.60
C ARG A 387 4.98 -12.89 9.24
N ASN A 388 4.10 -12.68 10.21
CA ASN A 388 3.83 -11.41 10.87
C ASN A 388 3.63 -10.25 9.89
N ALA A 389 2.45 -10.21 9.25
CA ALA A 389 2.05 -9.13 8.35
C ALA A 389 2.15 -7.70 8.96
N TYR A 390 2.27 -7.57 10.28
CA TYR A 390 2.55 -6.29 10.94
C TYR A 390 3.99 -5.79 10.66
N TYR A 391 4.97 -6.67 10.52
CA TYR A 391 6.37 -6.32 10.23
C TYR A 391 6.62 -6.04 8.74
N SER A 392 5.86 -6.67 7.84
CA SER A 392 6.06 -6.58 6.39
C SER A 392 5.76 -5.18 5.84
N LYS A 393 4.90 -4.40 6.49
CA LYS A 393 4.53 -3.04 6.07
C LYS A 393 5.04 -1.92 6.97
N GLY A 394 5.97 -2.23 7.89
CA GLY A 394 6.52 -1.25 8.83
C GLY A 394 5.57 -0.87 9.97
N GLY A 395 4.69 -1.79 10.39
CA GLY A 395 3.82 -1.64 11.56
C GLY A 395 4.54 -1.92 12.89
N TYR A 396 3.87 -1.53 13.99
CA TYR A 396 4.38 -1.74 15.35
C TYR A 396 4.34 -3.22 15.74
N ILE A 397 5.35 -3.61 16.52
CA ILE A 397 5.50 -4.93 17.11
C ILE A 397 5.03 -4.79 18.55
N PRO A 398 3.93 -5.44 18.95
CA PRO A 398 3.62 -5.53 20.37
C PRO A 398 4.80 -6.12 21.14
N ASP A 399 5.22 -5.44 22.23
CA ASP A 399 6.35 -5.86 23.08
C ASP A 399 6.22 -7.30 23.65
N SER A 400 5.04 -7.90 23.56
CA SER A 400 4.73 -9.26 23.98
C SER A 400 5.12 -10.36 22.98
N ILE A 401 5.59 -9.98 21.79
CA ILE A 401 5.93 -10.92 20.72
C ILE A 401 7.37 -11.45 20.91
N GLY A 402 7.55 -12.77 20.82
CA GLY A 402 8.84 -13.45 20.99
C GLY A 402 9.91 -13.02 19.97
N CYS A 403 11.18 -13.12 20.35
CA CYS A 403 12.31 -12.74 19.48
C CYS A 403 12.33 -13.51 18.14
N ASP A 404 11.76 -14.71 18.07
CA ASP A 404 11.74 -15.55 16.87
C ASP A 404 10.79 -15.08 15.77
N ILE A 405 10.08 -13.98 16.03
CA ILE A 405 9.01 -13.41 15.21
C ILE A 405 9.45 -12.05 14.61
N ASP A 406 10.64 -11.55 14.95
CA ASP A 406 11.25 -10.33 14.40
C ASP A 406 12.15 -10.62 13.17
N PRO A 407 11.96 -9.99 12.00
CA PRO A 407 12.81 -10.16 10.81
C PRO A 407 14.28 -9.76 11.01
N LYS A 408 14.67 -9.19 12.15
CA LYS A 408 16.06 -9.00 12.57
C LYS A 408 16.68 -10.30 13.11
N CYS A 409 15.87 -11.15 13.72
CA CYS A 409 16.31 -12.44 14.23
C CYS A 409 16.44 -13.45 13.08
N ASP A 410 17.37 -14.38 13.21
CA ASP A 410 17.57 -15.43 12.20
C ASP A 410 16.41 -16.42 12.20
N GLU A 411 15.81 -16.64 13.37
CA GLU A 411 14.71 -17.55 13.64
C GLU A 411 13.43 -17.16 12.91
N PHE A 412 13.24 -15.87 12.58
CA PHE A 412 12.15 -15.41 11.73
C PHE A 412 12.13 -16.13 10.39
N TYR A 413 13.32 -16.37 9.82
CA TYR A 413 13.49 -16.96 8.49
C TYR A 413 13.42 -18.49 8.47
N ASN A 414 13.23 -19.14 9.63
CA ASN A 414 13.04 -20.59 9.69
C ASN A 414 11.75 -21.04 8.98
N PHE A 415 10.77 -20.15 8.85
CA PHE A 415 9.53 -20.39 8.14
C PHE A 415 8.99 -19.08 7.56
N THR A 416 9.08 -18.88 6.26
CA THR A 416 8.73 -17.60 5.63
C THR A 416 7.97 -17.80 4.32
N PRO A 417 6.73 -18.32 4.37
CA PRO A 417 5.99 -18.69 3.16
C PRO A 417 5.69 -17.49 2.27
N LEU A 418 5.65 -17.69 0.95
CA LEU A 418 5.25 -16.63 0.01
C LEU A 418 3.73 -16.60 -0.22
N PHE A 419 3.10 -17.79 -0.24
CA PHE A 419 1.68 -17.92 -0.50
C PHE A 419 1.02 -18.94 0.43
N MET A 420 -0.30 -18.81 0.58
CA MET A 420 -1.20 -19.80 1.12
C MET A 420 -2.13 -20.27 0.00
N GLU A 421 -2.25 -21.58 -0.16
CA GLU A 421 -3.28 -22.20 -0.97
C GLU A 421 -4.50 -22.52 -0.10
N MET A 422 -5.68 -22.15 -0.58
CA MET A 422 -6.95 -22.39 0.08
C MET A 422 -7.93 -23.06 -0.86
N SER A 423 -8.75 -23.96 -0.34
CA SER A 423 -9.88 -24.51 -1.09
C SER A 423 -10.96 -23.45 -1.35
N LEU A 424 -11.87 -23.72 -2.28
CA LEU A 424 -12.97 -22.80 -2.61
C LEU A 424 -13.93 -22.56 -1.43
N ASP A 425 -14.03 -23.48 -0.49
CA ASP A 425 -14.78 -23.31 0.76
C ASP A 425 -14.00 -22.56 1.85
N GLY A 426 -12.83 -22.00 1.50
CA GLY A 426 -12.05 -21.13 2.38
C GLY A 426 -11.26 -21.87 3.47
N LYS A 427 -10.93 -23.16 3.27
CA LYS A 427 -10.06 -23.89 4.20
C LYS A 427 -8.60 -23.76 3.76
N PRO A 428 -7.66 -23.48 4.67
CA PRO A 428 -6.24 -23.50 4.35
C PRO A 428 -5.84 -24.93 3.97
N LEU A 429 -5.16 -25.08 2.84
CA LEU A 429 -4.63 -26.35 2.37
C LEU A 429 -3.15 -26.47 2.72
N ARG A 430 -2.35 -25.46 2.38
CA ARG A 430 -0.90 -25.45 2.62
C ARG A 430 -0.23 -24.12 2.27
N PHE A 431 1.02 -23.98 2.73
CA PHE A 431 1.90 -22.89 2.32
C PHE A 431 2.76 -23.25 1.11
N ILE A 432 3.07 -22.25 0.29
CA ILE A 432 3.86 -22.38 -0.94
C ILE A 432 5.01 -21.36 -0.93
N GLY A 433 6.20 -21.82 -1.35
CA GLY A 433 7.41 -21.02 -1.46
C GLY A 433 7.99 -20.60 -0.10
N ASN A 434 9.17 -19.99 -0.13
CA ASN A 434 9.75 -19.29 1.02
C ASN A 434 10.46 -18.02 0.55
N LEU A 435 10.66 -17.04 1.43
CA LEU A 435 11.53 -15.90 1.17
C LEU A 435 12.95 -16.40 0.81
N ASP A 436 13.57 -15.73 -0.15
CA ASP A 436 14.94 -16.02 -0.53
C ASP A 436 15.92 -15.78 0.65
N PRO A 437 17.01 -16.57 0.80
CA PRO A 437 18.03 -16.33 1.81
C PRO A 437 18.62 -14.90 1.80
N LEU A 438 18.54 -14.20 0.67
CA LEU A 438 18.85 -12.77 0.56
C LEU A 438 18.13 -11.93 1.62
N PHE A 439 16.84 -12.18 1.87
CA PHE A 439 16.02 -11.44 2.83
C PHE A 439 16.52 -11.64 4.26
N ARG A 440 16.96 -12.85 4.60
CA ARG A 440 17.63 -13.15 5.88
C ARG A 440 18.93 -12.37 6.03
N ARG A 441 19.70 -12.23 4.96
CA ARG A 441 20.97 -11.50 4.98
C ARG A 441 20.77 -10.01 5.26
N ILE A 442 19.75 -9.40 4.65
CA ILE A 442 19.49 -7.96 4.80
C ILE A 442 18.52 -7.61 5.92
N LYS A 443 17.87 -8.61 6.53
CA LYS A 443 16.98 -8.45 7.70
C LYS A 443 15.72 -7.62 7.43
N CYS A 444 15.17 -7.71 6.22
CA CYS A 444 14.06 -6.87 5.79
C CYS A 444 12.68 -7.57 5.78
N GLY A 445 12.59 -8.85 6.16
CA GLY A 445 11.34 -9.60 6.14
C GLY A 445 10.67 -9.57 4.77
N TYR A 446 9.40 -9.18 4.71
CA TYR A 446 8.64 -9.05 3.46
C TYR A 446 8.55 -7.60 2.93
N SER A 447 9.27 -6.63 3.53
CA SER A 447 9.15 -5.20 3.17
C SER A 447 9.51 -4.87 1.72
N ARG A 448 10.27 -5.74 1.06
CA ARG A 448 10.63 -5.69 -0.36
C ARG A 448 10.31 -7.02 -1.02
N CYS A 449 9.14 -7.58 -0.75
CA CYS A 449 8.62 -8.78 -1.39
C CYS A 449 7.46 -8.41 -2.32
N GLU A 450 7.49 -8.95 -3.52
CA GLU A 450 6.44 -8.84 -4.53
C GLU A 450 6.07 -10.24 -4.96
N GLN A 451 5.14 -10.86 -4.23
CA GLN A 451 4.75 -12.23 -4.52
C GLN A 451 3.98 -12.28 -5.86
N ILE A 452 4.53 -12.99 -6.85
CA ILE A 452 3.88 -13.26 -8.14
C ILE A 452 3.71 -14.76 -8.31
N TYR A 453 2.48 -15.19 -8.62
CA TYR A 453 2.11 -16.56 -8.95
C TYR A 453 1.51 -16.61 -10.36
N LYS A 454 1.94 -17.59 -11.17
CA LYS A 454 1.39 -17.88 -12.50
C LYS A 454 1.29 -19.38 -12.73
N THR A 455 0.24 -19.81 -13.42
CA THR A 455 0.08 -21.20 -13.88
C THR A 455 1.10 -21.51 -14.98
N TYR A 456 1.62 -22.74 -15.02
CA TYR A 456 2.60 -23.18 -16.02
C TYR A 456 2.41 -24.66 -16.35
N LYS A 457 1.98 -24.97 -17.57
CA LYS A 457 1.53 -26.32 -17.94
C LYS A 457 0.54 -26.82 -16.88
N ASP A 458 0.79 -27.99 -16.31
CA ASP A 458 0.00 -28.54 -15.21
C ASP A 458 0.43 -28.02 -13.83
N GLY A 459 1.60 -27.37 -13.72
CA GLY A 459 2.16 -26.81 -12.48
C GLY A 459 2.08 -25.28 -12.41
N TYR A 460 3.09 -24.66 -11.79
CA TYR A 460 3.10 -23.20 -11.57
C TYR A 460 4.51 -22.61 -11.38
N LEU A 461 4.57 -21.28 -11.48
CA LEU A 461 5.74 -20.43 -11.29
C LEU A 461 5.50 -19.49 -10.11
N ILE A 462 6.50 -19.31 -9.27
CA ILE A 462 6.48 -18.30 -8.19
C ILE A 462 7.78 -17.49 -8.13
N THR A 463 7.67 -16.26 -7.64
CA THR A 463 8.81 -15.40 -7.32
C THR A 463 8.46 -14.43 -6.18
N ASP A 464 9.47 -14.02 -5.41
CA ASP A 464 9.41 -12.88 -4.47
C ASP A 464 9.65 -11.53 -5.16
N GLY A 465 9.98 -11.53 -6.44
CA GLY A 465 10.15 -10.36 -7.29
C GLY A 465 11.51 -9.67 -7.20
N TYR A 466 12.14 -9.57 -6.03
CA TYR A 466 13.34 -8.76 -5.81
C TYR A 466 14.64 -9.56 -5.73
N SER A 467 14.59 -10.86 -5.44
CA SER A 467 15.76 -11.75 -5.52
C SER A 467 16.22 -12.00 -6.96
N GLY A 468 15.35 -11.73 -7.93
CA GLY A 468 15.54 -12.07 -9.34
C GLY A 468 15.33 -13.56 -9.65
N ARG A 469 14.83 -14.36 -8.70
CA ARG A 469 14.62 -15.79 -8.87
C ARG A 469 13.19 -16.14 -9.22
N ILE A 470 13.01 -17.08 -10.16
CA ILE A 470 11.74 -17.74 -10.46
C ILE A 470 11.89 -19.21 -10.12
N HIS A 471 10.98 -19.73 -9.31
CA HIS A 471 10.91 -21.15 -8.98
C HIS A 471 9.77 -21.81 -9.76
N ILE A 472 10.06 -22.94 -10.39
CA ILE A 472 9.13 -23.71 -11.21
C ILE A 472 8.76 -24.99 -10.47
N TYR A 473 7.46 -25.25 -10.36
CA TYR A 473 6.90 -26.43 -9.71
C TYR A 473 6.06 -27.23 -10.69
N ASP A 474 6.03 -28.56 -10.52
CA ASP A 474 5.07 -29.43 -11.20
C ASP A 474 3.71 -29.41 -10.48
N ASN A 475 2.76 -30.20 -10.99
CA ASN A 475 1.43 -30.39 -10.40
C ASN A 475 1.43 -31.23 -9.11
N TYR A 476 2.59 -31.73 -8.68
CA TYR A 476 2.79 -32.45 -7.43
C TYR A 476 3.64 -31.64 -6.44
N ASP A 477 3.90 -30.36 -6.75
CA ASP A 477 4.65 -29.40 -5.94
C ASP A 477 6.11 -29.76 -5.72
N ASN A 478 6.66 -30.57 -6.61
CA ASN A 478 8.09 -30.76 -6.69
C ASN A 478 8.67 -29.57 -7.44
N LYS A 479 9.66 -28.92 -6.83
CA LYS A 479 10.46 -27.89 -7.51
C LYS A 479 11.24 -28.56 -8.65
N ILE A 480 10.89 -28.24 -9.88
CA ILE A 480 11.52 -28.79 -11.09
C ILE A 480 12.78 -28.01 -11.44
N GLN A 481 12.72 -26.68 -11.36
CA GLN A 481 13.79 -25.78 -11.80
C GLN A 481 13.77 -24.47 -11.00
N GLU A 482 14.92 -23.80 -10.96
CA GLU A 482 15.07 -22.42 -10.52
C GLU A 482 15.81 -21.64 -11.59
N ILE A 483 15.33 -20.43 -11.88
CA ILE A 483 15.96 -19.52 -12.84
C ILE A 483 16.34 -18.25 -12.10
N THR A 484 17.56 -17.79 -12.32
CA THR A 484 18.02 -16.49 -11.80
C THR A 484 18.12 -15.50 -12.97
N LEU A 485 17.26 -14.49 -12.96
CA LEU A 485 17.24 -13.46 -14.00
C LEU A 485 18.24 -12.34 -13.73
N PHE A 486 18.43 -11.99 -12.47
CA PHE A 486 19.44 -11.06 -11.99
C PHE A 486 19.82 -11.41 -10.56
N THR A 487 20.93 -10.86 -10.08
CA THR A 487 21.35 -11.02 -8.69
C THR A 487 21.56 -9.63 -8.10
N PRO A 488 20.86 -9.28 -7.01
CA PRO A 488 21.09 -8.02 -6.31
C PRO A 488 22.52 -7.91 -5.79
N ASP A 489 23.16 -6.77 -6.04
CA ASP A 489 24.52 -6.50 -5.56
C ASP A 489 24.45 -5.99 -4.11
N ILE A 490 24.45 -6.93 -3.17
CA ILE A 490 24.37 -6.62 -1.74
C ILE A 490 25.77 -6.65 -1.14
N PRO A 491 26.23 -5.56 -0.50
CA PRO A 491 27.54 -5.53 0.14
C PRO A 491 27.60 -6.48 1.35
N TYR A 492 28.74 -7.12 1.58
CA TYR A 492 28.96 -8.02 2.72
C TYR A 492 29.23 -7.30 4.04
N LYS A 493 29.52 -5.99 3.98
CA LYS A 493 29.82 -5.13 5.13
C LYS A 493 28.98 -3.86 5.05
N ASN A 494 28.81 -3.17 6.16
CA ASN A 494 28.13 -1.86 6.26
C ASN A 494 26.63 -1.91 5.91
N ILE A 495 25.93 -3.00 6.23
CA ILE A 495 24.46 -3.02 6.21
C ILE A 495 23.98 -2.05 7.30
N PRO A 496 23.24 -0.97 6.98
CA PRO A 496 22.76 -0.03 7.99
C PRO A 496 21.89 -0.76 9.01
N ASP A 497 22.05 -0.42 10.29
CA ASP A 497 21.15 -0.93 11.32
C ASP A 497 19.81 -0.20 11.23
N PHE A 498 18.72 -0.94 11.05
CA PHE A 498 17.36 -0.43 11.08
C PHE A 498 17.07 0.40 12.35
N ASN A 499 17.58 -0.03 13.51
CA ASN A 499 17.36 0.66 14.78
C ASN A 499 18.08 2.01 14.87
N SER A 500 19.17 2.17 14.11
CA SER A 500 19.93 3.42 14.09
C SER A 500 19.24 4.49 13.22
N SER A 501 18.56 4.10 12.13
CA SER A 501 17.75 4.99 11.30
C SER A 501 16.91 4.22 10.27
N SER A 502 15.60 4.14 10.49
CA SER A 502 14.64 3.50 9.56
C SER A 502 14.68 4.11 8.15
N LYS A 503 14.81 5.45 8.07
CA LYS A 503 14.92 6.19 6.79
C LYS A 503 16.19 5.83 6.03
N LYS A 504 17.35 5.75 6.71
CA LYS A 504 18.62 5.36 6.06
C LYS A 504 18.56 3.93 5.56
N TYR A 505 18.05 3.02 6.39
CA TYR A 505 17.88 1.63 6.01
C TYR A 505 16.94 1.48 4.81
N SER A 506 15.81 2.19 4.77
CA SER A 506 14.86 2.17 3.65
C SER A 506 15.46 2.69 2.34
N LYS A 507 16.24 3.77 2.41
CA LYS A 507 16.98 4.30 1.25
C LYS A 507 18.03 3.33 0.75
N TRP A 508 18.79 2.72 1.67
CA TRP A 508 19.78 1.69 1.33
C TRP A 508 19.12 0.47 0.68
N LEU A 509 18.00 -0.03 1.21
CA LEU A 509 17.24 -1.12 0.59
C LEU A 509 16.83 -0.79 -0.84
N ALA A 510 16.36 0.43 -1.11
CA ALA A 510 15.99 0.86 -2.46
C ALA A 510 17.19 0.83 -3.44
N GLN A 511 18.41 1.07 -2.93
CA GLN A 511 19.62 1.07 -3.74
C GLN A 511 20.14 -0.35 -4.03
N VAL A 512 20.11 -1.25 -3.03
CA VAL A 512 20.61 -2.63 -3.19
C VAL A 512 19.59 -3.58 -3.79
N LEU A 513 18.30 -3.24 -3.77
CA LEU A 513 17.21 -3.93 -4.47
C LEU A 513 16.55 -3.01 -5.53
N PRO A 514 17.30 -2.57 -6.56
CA PRO A 514 16.80 -1.57 -7.51
C PRO A 514 15.97 -2.18 -8.66
N TYR A 515 15.97 -3.52 -8.79
CA TYR A 515 15.24 -4.26 -9.81
C TYR A 515 14.17 -5.13 -9.17
N ARG A 516 13.00 -5.23 -9.82
CA ARG A 516 11.90 -6.09 -9.40
C ARG A 516 11.23 -6.73 -10.61
N ILE A 517 11.02 -8.04 -10.60
CA ILE A 517 10.14 -8.72 -11.54
C ILE A 517 8.71 -8.23 -11.26
N SER A 518 8.05 -7.61 -12.24
CA SER A 518 6.68 -7.08 -12.09
C SER A 518 5.61 -8.03 -12.62
N ASP A 519 5.93 -8.80 -13.66
CA ASP A 519 5.03 -9.81 -14.21
C ASP A 519 5.83 -10.89 -14.95
N MET A 520 5.21 -12.05 -15.09
CA MET A 520 5.77 -13.19 -15.83
C MET A 520 4.69 -13.97 -16.58
N TYR A 521 5.11 -14.60 -17.66
CA TYR A 521 4.31 -15.49 -18.49
C TYR A 521 5.18 -16.63 -19.02
N SER A 522 4.59 -17.78 -19.32
CA SER A 522 5.29 -18.85 -20.00
C SER A 522 4.40 -19.55 -21.02
N ASP A 523 4.99 -19.86 -22.18
CA ASP A 523 4.37 -20.67 -23.25
C ASP A 523 4.70 -22.17 -23.12
N GLY A 524 5.33 -22.58 -22.01
CA GLY A 524 5.77 -23.96 -21.77
C GLY A 524 7.20 -24.26 -22.25
N LYS A 525 7.79 -23.41 -23.08
CA LYS A 525 9.17 -23.55 -23.58
C LYS A 525 10.06 -22.43 -23.07
N ASP A 526 9.56 -21.20 -23.12
CA ASP A 526 10.25 -20.00 -22.69
C ASP A 526 9.50 -19.34 -21.52
N ILE A 527 10.23 -18.56 -20.73
CA ILE A 527 9.65 -17.62 -19.76
C ILE A 527 9.85 -16.21 -20.27
N TYR A 528 8.76 -15.46 -20.32
CA TYR A 528 8.74 -14.04 -20.61
C TYR A 528 8.52 -13.30 -19.29
N CYS A 529 9.30 -12.27 -19.02
CA CYS A 529 9.15 -11.48 -17.81
C CYS A 529 9.40 -10.00 -18.04
N THR A 530 8.77 -9.18 -17.21
CA THR A 530 9.02 -7.75 -17.11
C THR A 530 9.78 -7.48 -15.82
N ILE A 531 10.84 -6.68 -15.91
CA ILE A 531 11.64 -6.26 -14.76
C ILE A 531 11.63 -4.74 -14.72
N LEU A 532 11.12 -4.18 -13.64
CA LEU A 532 11.08 -2.75 -13.39
C LEU A 532 12.35 -2.29 -12.65
N SER A 533 12.86 -1.13 -13.06
CA SER A 533 13.72 -0.27 -12.24
C SER A 533 13.16 1.16 -12.26
N SER A 534 13.79 2.09 -11.53
CA SER A 534 13.30 3.47 -11.37
C SER A 534 12.96 4.18 -12.70
N HIS A 535 13.71 3.90 -13.78
CA HIS A 535 13.56 4.60 -15.07
C HIS A 535 13.52 3.66 -16.28
N ARG A 536 13.49 2.35 -16.03
CA ARG A 536 13.59 1.34 -17.09
C ARG A 536 12.62 0.20 -16.88
N VAL A 537 12.09 -0.31 -17.99
CA VAL A 537 11.40 -1.60 -18.04
C VAL A 537 12.21 -2.52 -18.92
N TYR A 538 12.68 -3.63 -18.36
CA TYR A 538 13.33 -4.68 -19.14
C TYR A 538 12.30 -5.73 -19.51
N LEU A 539 12.29 -6.09 -20.79
CA LEU A 539 11.52 -7.17 -21.36
C LEU A 539 12.47 -8.32 -21.61
N CYS A 540 12.29 -9.44 -20.91
CA CYS A 540 13.20 -10.58 -20.98
C CYS A 540 12.50 -11.84 -21.46
N GLN A 541 13.18 -12.63 -22.29
CA GLN A 541 12.79 -13.98 -22.71
C GLN A 541 13.92 -14.94 -22.37
N TYR A 542 13.57 -16.01 -21.67
CA TYR A 542 14.47 -17.01 -21.14
C TYR A 542 14.10 -18.39 -21.70
N ASP A 543 15.05 -19.07 -22.36
CA ASP A 543 14.88 -20.43 -22.90
C ASP A 543 15.02 -21.44 -21.73
N LEU A 544 13.95 -22.14 -21.38
CA LEU A 544 14.00 -23.11 -20.28
C LEU A 544 14.92 -24.29 -20.58
N ASN A 545 14.98 -24.72 -21.85
CA ASN A 545 15.75 -25.90 -22.24
C ASN A 545 17.25 -25.62 -22.33
N LYS A 546 17.60 -24.40 -22.73
CA LYS A 546 19.02 -23.99 -22.87
C LYS A 546 19.55 -23.25 -21.66
N ASP A 547 18.70 -23.00 -20.66
CA ASP A 547 19.03 -22.30 -19.42
C ASP A 547 19.74 -20.95 -19.69
N LYS A 548 19.19 -20.16 -20.61
CA LYS A 548 19.80 -18.88 -21.01
C LYS A 548 18.79 -17.86 -21.53
N PHE A 549 19.18 -16.58 -21.43
CA PHE A 549 18.47 -15.49 -22.08
C PHE A 549 18.54 -15.62 -23.61
N ILE A 550 17.39 -15.48 -24.25
CA ILE A 550 17.24 -15.38 -25.71
C ILE A 550 17.23 -13.90 -26.13
N LYS A 551 16.44 -13.09 -25.41
CA LYS A 551 16.19 -11.69 -25.76
C LYS A 551 16.05 -10.85 -24.50
N ILE A 552 16.69 -9.68 -24.52
CA ILE A 552 16.50 -8.64 -23.52
C ILE A 552 16.30 -7.32 -24.28
N SER A 553 15.19 -6.67 -24.02
CA SER A 553 14.90 -5.33 -24.51
C SER A 553 14.74 -4.37 -23.34
N CYS A 554 15.10 -3.10 -23.51
CA CYS A 554 15.00 -2.07 -22.47
C CYS A 554 14.19 -0.89 -22.99
N ILE A 555 13.13 -0.56 -22.26
CA ILE A 555 12.35 0.67 -22.44
C ILE A 555 12.91 1.69 -21.46
N GLU A 556 13.64 2.69 -21.95
CA GLU A 556 14.10 3.82 -21.13
C GLU A 556 13.09 4.96 -21.20
N GLN A 557 12.78 5.58 -20.07
CA GLN A 557 12.08 6.87 -20.06
C GLN A 557 12.78 7.90 -19.16
N PRO A 558 13.20 9.05 -19.72
CA PRO A 558 13.88 10.11 -18.96
C PRO A 558 13.00 10.78 -17.89
N GLU A 559 11.67 10.66 -17.99
CA GLU A 559 10.74 11.43 -17.15
C GLU A 559 9.73 10.59 -16.34
N GLY A 560 9.76 9.25 -16.43
CA GLY A 560 8.67 8.40 -15.95
C GLY A 560 9.04 7.42 -14.84
N ASN A 561 8.27 7.44 -13.75
CA ASN A 561 8.15 6.29 -12.84
C ASN A 561 7.09 5.35 -13.43
N TYR A 562 7.52 4.38 -14.23
CA TYR A 562 6.63 3.27 -14.57
C TYR A 562 6.20 2.60 -13.28
N SER A 563 4.89 2.45 -13.14
CA SER A 563 4.35 1.78 -11.96
C SER A 563 4.10 0.31 -12.18
N GLU A 564 3.78 -0.03 -13.42
CA GLU A 564 3.38 -1.37 -13.81
C GLU A 564 3.84 -1.63 -15.24
N ALA A 565 4.33 -2.86 -15.45
CA ALA A 565 4.65 -3.43 -16.73
C ALA A 565 4.11 -4.85 -16.72
N ILE A 566 3.23 -5.14 -17.67
CA ILE A 566 2.38 -6.34 -17.63
C ILE A 566 2.49 -7.03 -18.97
N LEU A 567 2.65 -8.35 -18.92
CA LEU A 567 2.74 -9.16 -20.12
C LEU A 567 1.37 -9.71 -20.48
N TYR A 568 1.07 -9.67 -21.76
CA TYR A 568 -0.13 -10.30 -22.29
C TYR A 568 0.12 -10.90 -23.67
N GLU A 569 -0.58 -11.99 -23.95
CA GLU A 569 -0.52 -12.71 -25.22
C GLU A 569 -1.69 -12.27 -26.11
N VAL A 570 -1.40 -11.83 -27.33
CA VAL A 570 -2.45 -11.44 -28.30
C VAL A 570 -2.73 -12.54 -29.31
N LEU A 571 -1.70 -13.30 -29.67
CA LEU A 571 -1.76 -14.47 -30.54
C LEU A 571 -0.79 -15.51 -29.97
N PRO A 572 -0.96 -16.81 -30.26
CA PRO A 572 -0.04 -17.85 -29.82
C PRO A 572 1.43 -17.47 -30.07
N ASN A 573 2.22 -17.35 -29.01
CA ASN A 573 3.63 -16.96 -28.98
C ASN A 573 3.93 -15.51 -29.46
N LYS A 574 2.95 -14.60 -29.39
CA LYS A 574 3.16 -13.16 -29.62
C LYS A 574 2.78 -12.37 -28.37
N PHE A 575 3.82 -11.94 -27.68
CA PHE A 575 3.72 -11.20 -26.43
C PHE A 575 3.86 -9.70 -26.64
N TYR A 576 3.11 -8.96 -25.85
CA TYR A 576 3.21 -7.52 -25.75
C TYR A 576 3.39 -7.14 -24.30
N CYS A 577 4.06 -6.02 -24.08
CA CYS A 577 4.14 -5.40 -22.76
C CYS A 577 3.27 -4.15 -22.75
N LEU A 578 2.26 -4.15 -21.87
CA LEU A 578 1.53 -2.95 -21.50
C LEU A 578 2.27 -2.28 -20.35
N THR A 579 2.62 -1.02 -20.52
CA THR A 579 3.17 -0.18 -19.45
C THR A 579 2.25 0.99 -19.16
N TYR A 580 2.26 1.43 -17.90
CA TYR A 580 1.53 2.62 -17.47
C TYR A 580 2.46 3.64 -16.81
N ASN A 581 2.52 4.82 -17.43
CA ASN A 581 3.25 5.96 -16.89
C ASN A 581 2.31 6.83 -16.05
N LYS A 582 2.57 6.89 -14.74
CA LYS A 582 1.78 7.66 -13.76
C LYS A 582 1.84 9.18 -13.96
N LYS A 583 2.97 9.69 -14.47
CA LYS A 583 3.21 11.12 -14.65
C LYS A 583 2.51 11.64 -15.91
N SER A 584 2.66 10.94 -17.03
CA SER A 584 2.05 11.31 -18.31
C SER A 584 0.64 10.74 -18.51
N MET A 585 0.15 9.87 -17.61
CA MET A 585 -1.17 9.24 -17.68
C MET A 585 -1.44 8.58 -19.04
N ASN A 586 -0.51 7.75 -19.52
CA ASN A 586 -0.66 7.05 -20.80
C ASN A 586 -0.36 5.55 -20.69
N PHE A 587 -0.92 4.81 -21.64
CA PHE A 587 -0.64 3.40 -21.85
C PHE A 587 0.28 3.26 -23.05
N GLU A 588 1.37 2.52 -22.90
CA GLU A 588 2.28 2.22 -24.00
C GLU A 588 2.37 0.71 -24.18
N ILE A 589 2.18 0.27 -25.42
CA ILE A 589 2.21 -1.12 -25.84
C ILE A 589 3.48 -1.35 -26.66
N PHE A 590 4.35 -2.20 -26.14
CA PHE A 590 5.59 -2.59 -26.79
C PHE A 590 5.46 -4.02 -27.30
N SER A 591 5.87 -4.25 -28.54
CA SER A 591 5.97 -5.63 -29.07
C SER A 591 7.20 -6.29 -28.48
N PHE A 592 7.02 -7.50 -27.96
CA PHE A 592 8.09 -8.26 -27.35
C PHE A 592 9.10 -8.79 -28.37
#